data_AF-A0A0T7C085-F1
#
_entry.id   AF-A0A0T7C085-F1
#
_cell.length_a   1.000
_cell.length_b   1.000
_cell.length_c   1.000
_cell.angle_alpha   90.00
_cell.angle_beta   90.00
_cell.angle_gamma   90.00
#
_symmetry.space_group_name_H-M   'P 1'
#
loop_
_entity.id
_entity.type
_entity.pdbx_description
1 polymer ?
#
loop_
_entity_poly.entity_id
_entity_poly.type
_entity_poly.pdbx_seq_one_letter_code
_entity_poly.pdbx_strand_id
1 'polypeptide(L)'
;MSLSCVTVANCNVNTELKGTENHKITFDLPQLKLDANTYLPSSSVSENPDFVNFTETNDRRNDLSPEISTNSRYNRNGNYMILSPTEYYNSQRNPLYKLRLFVNGQEVYSFMTVSGRAHTQTKDRNRSGTEAPLPNGEYRVAKSTTRGTIAEAGDRFLPLTPKFETGRTALGIHYDPSYEKNNGEDGTSGCIGLKNRKELSQLLKYVKMYKLNTLYVEIQSRSGE
;
A
#
# COMPACT_ATOMS: atom_id res chain seq x y z
N MET A 1 -52.49 -16.39 43.19
CA MET A 1 -51.25 -17.11 43.58
C MET A 1 -51.03 -18.24 42.58
N SER A 2 -50.03 -18.12 41.72
CA SER A 2 -49.40 -19.24 41.01
C SER A 2 -48.10 -18.70 40.42
N LEU A 3 -46.98 -18.98 41.11
CA LEU A 3 -45.63 -18.74 40.60
C LEU A 3 -45.22 -20.00 39.85
N SER A 4 -44.93 -19.87 38.55
CA SER A 4 -44.23 -20.90 37.78
C SER A 4 -42.79 -20.42 37.55
N CYS A 5 -41.85 -21.15 38.15
CA CYS A 5 -40.41 -20.98 38.00
C CYS A 5 -39.97 -21.41 36.59
N VAL A 6 -39.20 -20.56 35.92
CA VAL A 6 -38.39 -20.95 34.75
C VAL A 6 -36.93 -21.01 35.19
N THR A 7 -36.35 -22.19 35.11
CA THR A 7 -34.97 -22.51 35.43
C THR A 7 -34.01 -21.97 34.36
N VAL A 8 -32.98 -21.25 34.81
CA VAL A 8 -31.82 -20.85 34.00
C VAL A 8 -30.77 -21.97 34.05
N ALA A 9 -30.35 -22.46 32.88
CA ALA A 9 -29.23 -23.37 32.74
C ALA A 9 -27.92 -22.56 32.68
N ASN A 10 -27.16 -22.58 33.78
CA ASN A 10 -25.78 -22.13 33.84
C ASN A 10 -24.85 -23.27 33.39
N CYS A 11 -24.14 -23.10 32.28
CA CYS A 11 -22.95 -23.90 32.00
C CYS A 11 -21.71 -23.17 32.54
N ASN A 12 -21.31 -23.53 33.75
CA ASN A 12 -19.96 -23.30 34.26
C ASN A 12 -19.03 -24.36 33.67
N VAL A 13 -18.01 -23.96 32.94
CA VAL A 13 -16.81 -24.79 32.71
C VAL A 13 -15.66 -24.07 33.40
N ASN A 14 -15.41 -24.48 34.64
CA ASN A 14 -14.14 -24.24 35.31
C ASN A 14 -13.17 -25.33 34.85
N THR A 15 -12.06 -24.94 34.26
CA THR A 15 -10.87 -25.80 34.18
C THR A 15 -9.67 -24.93 34.53
N GLU A 16 -9.14 -25.18 35.72
CA GLU A 16 -8.02 -24.45 36.31
C GLU A 16 -6.71 -25.26 36.13
N LEU A 17 -5.77 -24.59 35.46
CA LEU A 17 -4.31 -24.56 35.57
C LEU A 17 -3.47 -25.84 35.70
N LYS A 18 -2.45 -25.92 34.82
CA LYS A 18 -1.07 -26.32 35.18
C LYS A 18 -0.04 -25.68 34.25
N GLY A 19 1.02 -25.13 34.84
CA GLY A 19 2.38 -25.22 34.29
C GLY A 19 2.90 -24.02 33.49
N THR A 20 3.68 -23.19 34.17
CA THR A 20 4.58 -22.16 33.62
C THR A 20 5.69 -22.75 32.75
N GLU A 21 5.85 -22.28 31.51
CA GLU A 21 7.14 -22.29 30.82
C GLU A 21 7.37 -20.97 30.06
N ASN A 22 8.45 -20.29 30.44
CA ASN A 22 8.97 -19.09 29.78
C ASN A 22 9.63 -19.47 28.45
N HIS A 23 8.90 -19.44 27.34
CA HIS A 23 9.53 -19.46 26.02
C HIS A 23 9.97 -18.05 25.60
N LYS A 24 11.27 -17.79 25.74
CA LYS A 24 11.98 -16.75 24.98
C LYS A 24 11.76 -17.03 23.49
N ILE A 25 10.98 -16.18 22.82
CA ILE A 25 10.91 -16.15 21.36
C ILE A 25 12.12 -15.34 20.88
N THR A 26 13.18 -16.06 20.49
CA THR A 26 14.29 -15.48 19.72
C THR A 26 13.84 -15.30 18.29
N PHE A 27 13.89 -14.07 17.77
CA PHE A 27 13.66 -13.79 16.35
C PHE A 27 14.98 -14.01 15.61
N ASP A 28 15.08 -15.11 14.87
CA ASP A 28 16.15 -15.30 13.88
C ASP A 28 15.85 -14.45 12.63
N LEU A 29 16.67 -13.44 12.43
CA LEU A 29 16.78 -12.71 11.16
C LEU A 29 17.52 -13.60 10.15
N PRO A 30 16.99 -13.82 8.93
CA PRO A 30 17.80 -14.45 7.89
C PRO A 30 18.91 -13.49 7.46
N GLN A 31 20.15 -13.89 7.73
CA GLN A 31 21.38 -13.29 7.19
C GLN A 31 21.45 -13.64 5.69
N LEU A 32 21.28 -12.65 4.82
CA LEU A 32 21.64 -12.76 3.41
C LEU A 32 23.17 -12.78 3.31
N LYS A 33 23.74 -13.95 3.02
CA LYS A 33 25.12 -14.09 2.58
C LYS A 33 25.22 -13.63 1.12
N LEU A 34 26.00 -12.58 0.88
CA LEU A 34 26.48 -12.24 -0.46
C LEU A 34 27.76 -13.04 -0.70
N ASP A 35 27.68 -14.07 -1.53
CA ASP A 35 28.87 -14.75 -2.03
C ASP A 35 29.34 -14.03 -3.30
N ALA A 36 30.49 -13.36 -3.18
CA ALA A 36 31.24 -12.80 -4.29
C ALA A 36 32.11 -13.88 -4.96
N ASN A 37 32.33 -13.69 -6.26
CA ASN A 37 33.24 -14.42 -7.16
C ASN A 37 32.73 -15.74 -7.74
N THR A 38 32.40 -15.74 -9.03
CA THR A 38 33.08 -16.64 -9.98
C THR A 38 33.19 -15.99 -11.36
N TYR A 39 34.38 -16.14 -11.91
CA TYR A 39 34.94 -15.59 -13.14
C TYR A 39 34.21 -16.00 -14.44
N LEU A 40 34.21 -15.06 -15.39
CA LEU A 40 34.07 -15.32 -16.84
C LEU A 40 35.33 -16.02 -17.40
N PRO A 41 35.20 -16.85 -18.45
CA PRO A 41 36.27 -17.05 -19.41
C PRO A 41 36.03 -16.27 -20.72
N SER A 42 37.12 -15.69 -21.20
CA SER A 42 37.42 -15.14 -22.52
C SER A 42 37.39 -16.25 -23.60
N SER A 43 37.47 -16.07 -24.92
CA SER A 43 37.91 -15.01 -25.84
C SER A 43 37.37 -15.36 -27.23
N SER A 44 37.21 -14.39 -28.14
CA SER A 44 37.81 -14.48 -29.47
C SER A 44 37.89 -13.09 -30.13
N VAL A 45 39.05 -12.86 -30.74
CA VAL A 45 39.53 -11.64 -31.37
C VAL A 45 39.20 -11.68 -32.86
N SER A 46 38.88 -10.53 -33.46
CA SER A 46 39.13 -10.27 -34.88
C SER A 46 39.37 -8.78 -35.09
N GLU A 47 40.49 -8.47 -35.71
CA GLU A 47 41.11 -7.16 -35.93
C GLU A 47 40.49 -6.43 -37.14
N ASN A 48 40.30 -5.11 -37.07
CA ASN A 48 41.18 -4.11 -37.70
C ASN A 48 40.61 -2.67 -37.57
N PRO A 49 41.48 -1.64 -37.70
CA PRO A 49 41.34 -0.36 -37.03
C PRO A 49 40.90 0.76 -37.97
N ASP A 50 40.37 1.84 -37.40
CA ASP A 50 40.59 3.18 -37.95
C ASP A 50 40.65 4.23 -36.83
N PHE A 51 41.69 5.04 -36.94
CA PHE A 51 42.14 6.14 -36.10
C PHE A 51 41.05 7.19 -35.79
N VAL A 52 41.01 7.75 -34.56
CA VAL A 52 41.42 9.16 -34.31
C VAL A 52 41.80 9.37 -32.83
N ASN A 53 42.99 9.95 -32.60
CA ASN A 53 43.48 10.49 -31.32
C ASN A 53 42.60 11.63 -30.81
N PHE A 54 42.32 11.71 -29.51
CA PHE A 54 42.28 12.99 -28.77
C PHE A 54 42.65 12.79 -27.29
N THR A 55 43.87 13.21 -26.96
CA THR A 55 44.38 13.82 -25.72
C THR A 55 43.67 13.52 -24.38
N GLU A 56 44.43 12.89 -23.49
CA GLU A 56 44.26 12.94 -22.04
C GLU A 56 44.21 14.40 -21.53
N THR A 57 43.13 14.73 -20.81
CA THR A 57 43.20 15.70 -19.72
C THR A 57 42.52 15.10 -18.50
N ASN A 58 43.34 14.86 -17.48
CA ASN A 58 42.94 14.56 -16.11
C ASN A 58 41.87 15.55 -15.62
N ASP A 59 40.67 15.06 -15.35
CA ASP A 59 39.71 15.81 -14.53
C ASP A 59 38.94 14.83 -13.63
N ARG A 60 39.45 14.69 -12.41
CA ARG A 60 38.84 13.91 -11.33
C ARG A 60 37.49 14.54 -10.98
N ARG A 61 36.40 13.96 -11.46
CA ARG A 61 35.06 14.23 -10.92
C ARG A 61 34.51 12.94 -10.33
N ASN A 62 34.33 12.98 -9.02
CA ASN A 62 33.60 11.98 -8.25
C ASN A 62 32.20 11.83 -8.87
N ASP A 63 31.96 10.73 -9.55
CA ASP A 63 30.63 10.29 -9.97
C ASP A 63 29.90 9.73 -8.75
N LEU A 64 29.43 10.65 -7.91
CA LEU A 64 28.33 10.42 -6.99
C LEU A 64 27.10 10.98 -7.67
N SER A 65 26.52 10.19 -8.56
CA SER A 65 25.18 10.41 -9.09
C SER A 65 24.18 10.47 -7.92
N PRO A 66 23.56 11.61 -7.60
CA PRO A 66 22.42 11.63 -6.69
C PRO A 66 21.24 11.10 -7.50
N GLU A 67 20.70 9.94 -7.11
CA GLU A 67 19.46 9.45 -7.69
C GLU A 67 18.40 10.55 -7.67
N ILE A 68 17.85 10.74 -8.85
CA ILE A 68 17.00 11.82 -9.31
C ILE A 68 15.86 12.10 -8.32
N SER A 69 15.90 13.32 -7.76
CA SER A 69 14.79 13.99 -7.11
C SER A 69 13.53 13.85 -7.97
N THR A 70 12.61 13.00 -7.55
CA THR A 70 11.27 12.93 -8.13
C THR A 70 10.52 14.19 -7.71
N ASN A 71 10.67 15.24 -8.53
CA ASN A 71 9.77 16.38 -8.70
C ASN A 71 8.88 16.69 -7.49
N SER A 72 9.38 17.59 -6.65
CA SER A 72 8.70 18.21 -5.52
C SER A 72 7.41 18.94 -5.94
N ARG A 73 6.33 18.19 -6.20
CA ARG A 73 4.97 18.74 -6.34
C ARG A 73 4.34 19.06 -4.98
N TYR A 74 4.94 18.59 -3.91
CA TYR A 74 4.52 18.84 -2.54
C TYR A 74 5.77 19.04 -1.69
N ASN A 75 5.75 20.02 -0.79
CA ASN A 75 6.78 20.15 0.24
C ASN A 75 6.61 18.96 1.21
N ARG A 76 7.20 17.82 0.85
CA ARG A 76 7.04 16.51 1.50
C ARG A 76 7.92 16.39 2.76
N ASN A 77 7.91 17.44 3.57
CA ASN A 77 8.51 17.42 4.89
C ASN A 77 7.52 16.78 5.87
N GLY A 78 7.86 15.60 6.40
CA GLY A 78 7.06 14.89 7.41
C GLY A 78 6.66 13.47 7.01
N ASN A 79 5.59 12.97 7.63
CA ASN A 79 5.13 11.58 7.50
C ASN A 79 3.84 11.53 6.69
N TYR A 80 3.86 10.84 5.56
CA TYR A 80 2.76 10.84 4.59
C TYR A 80 2.68 9.52 3.83
N MET A 81 1.61 9.35 3.06
CA MET A 81 1.44 8.23 2.14
C MET A 81 1.35 8.71 0.69
N ILE A 82 1.74 7.85 -0.25
CA ILE A 82 1.55 8.04 -1.69
C ILE A 82 0.88 6.80 -2.25
N LEU A 83 -0.21 6.98 -2.99
CA LEU A 83 -0.84 5.95 -3.82
C LEU A 83 -0.52 6.21 -5.29
N SER A 84 0.18 5.29 -5.94
CA SER A 84 0.61 5.41 -7.33
C SER A 84 0.31 4.12 -8.13
N PRO A 85 0.15 4.20 -9.47
CA PRO A 85 -0.07 3.03 -10.31
C PRO A 85 1.13 2.09 -10.28
N THR A 86 0.87 0.85 -10.66
CA THR A 86 1.88 -0.14 -11.02
C THR A 86 1.53 -0.72 -12.39
N GLU A 87 2.44 -1.47 -12.97
CA GLU A 87 2.20 -2.21 -14.23
C GLU A 87 1.48 -3.56 -13.98
N TYR A 88 1.14 -3.87 -12.73
CA TYR A 88 0.60 -5.17 -12.34
C TYR A 88 -0.92 -5.15 -12.23
N TYR A 89 -1.48 -6.34 -12.44
CA TYR A 89 -2.90 -6.63 -12.28
C TYR A 89 -3.04 -7.87 -11.39
N ASN A 90 -4.15 -7.96 -10.66
CA ASN A 90 -4.45 -9.17 -9.92
C ASN A 90 -5.14 -10.23 -10.81
N SER A 91 -5.50 -11.37 -10.23
CA SER A 91 -6.13 -12.48 -10.96
C SER A 91 -7.47 -12.15 -11.64
N GLN A 92 -8.19 -11.11 -11.18
CA GLN A 92 -9.45 -10.66 -11.78
C GLN A 92 -9.28 -9.43 -12.68
N ARG A 93 -8.03 -9.09 -13.05
CA ARG A 93 -7.68 -7.95 -13.92
C ARG A 93 -7.97 -6.57 -13.32
N ASN A 94 -8.05 -6.46 -11.99
CA ASN A 94 -7.99 -5.16 -11.33
C ASN A 94 -6.55 -4.62 -11.40
N PRO A 95 -6.34 -3.35 -11.83
CA PRO A 95 -5.03 -2.71 -11.72
C PRO A 95 -4.59 -2.64 -10.25
N LEU A 96 -3.31 -2.93 -10.02
CA LEU A 96 -2.70 -2.81 -8.71
C LEU A 96 -2.08 -1.42 -8.52
N TYR A 97 -2.35 -0.85 -7.36
CA TYR A 97 -1.77 0.40 -6.89
C TYR A 97 -0.83 0.14 -5.72
N LYS A 98 0.31 0.83 -5.69
CA LYS A 98 1.26 0.75 -4.58
C LYS A 98 0.99 1.90 -3.62
N LEU A 99 0.56 1.58 -2.40
CA LEU A 99 0.45 2.51 -1.28
C LEU A 99 1.77 2.53 -0.50
N ARG A 100 2.58 3.56 -0.70
CA ARG A 100 3.88 3.76 -0.04
C ARG A 100 3.74 4.65 1.17
N LEU A 101 4.41 4.29 2.26
CA LEU A 101 4.44 5.03 3.52
C LEU A 101 5.81 5.68 3.69
N PHE A 102 5.83 6.99 3.90
CA PHE A 102 7.05 7.76 4.09
C PHE A 102 7.12 8.33 5.50
N VAL A 103 8.29 8.23 6.13
CA VAL A 103 8.62 8.84 7.43
C VAL A 103 9.89 9.64 7.24
N ASN A 104 9.83 10.95 7.52
CA ASN A 104 10.94 11.86 7.28
C ASN A 104 11.55 11.75 5.87
N GLY A 105 10.70 11.55 4.86
CA GLY A 105 11.12 11.41 3.46
C GLY A 105 11.61 10.02 3.03
N GLN A 106 11.78 9.06 3.96
CA GLN A 106 12.19 7.69 3.64
C GLN A 106 10.98 6.75 3.56
N GLU A 107 10.90 5.91 2.51
CA GLU A 107 9.90 4.84 2.43
C GLU A 107 10.18 3.80 3.52
N VAL A 108 9.21 3.58 4.42
CA VAL A 108 9.33 2.61 5.52
C VAL A 108 8.54 1.32 5.27
N TYR A 109 7.53 1.38 4.39
CA TYR A 109 6.70 0.24 4.02
C TYR A 109 5.86 0.53 2.78
N SER A 110 5.37 -0.53 2.12
CA SER A 110 4.36 -0.39 1.08
C SER A 110 3.39 -1.57 1.01
N PHE A 111 2.19 -1.30 0.48
CA PHE A 111 1.13 -2.28 0.26
C PHE A 111 0.74 -2.30 -1.22
N MET A 112 0.43 -3.48 -1.75
CA MET A 112 -0.32 -3.61 -3.01
C MET A 112 -1.81 -3.52 -2.70
N THR A 113 -2.51 -2.73 -3.50
CA THR A 113 -3.91 -2.36 -3.26
C THR A 113 -4.68 -2.34 -4.56
N VAL A 114 -6.00 -2.38 -4.46
CA VAL A 114 -6.93 -2.11 -5.56
C VAL A 114 -7.70 -0.83 -5.28
N SER A 115 -8.13 -0.15 -6.33
CA SER A 115 -9.07 0.97 -6.23
C SER A 115 -9.94 1.02 -7.48
N GLY A 116 -11.26 1.03 -7.27
CA GLY A 116 -12.20 0.83 -8.36
C GLY A 116 -12.24 -0.62 -8.84
N ARG A 117 -13.29 -0.97 -9.59
CA ARG A 117 -13.43 -2.28 -10.25
C ARG A 117 -12.74 -2.27 -11.62
N ALA A 118 -12.37 -3.44 -12.14
CA ALA A 118 -11.61 -3.59 -13.38
C ALA A 118 -12.28 -2.87 -14.58
N HIS A 119 -13.62 -2.92 -14.66
CA HIS A 119 -14.40 -2.33 -15.74
C HIS A 119 -14.74 -0.83 -15.52
N THR A 120 -14.17 -0.18 -14.50
CA THR A 120 -14.53 1.20 -14.09
C THR A 120 -13.35 2.17 -14.11
N GLN A 121 -12.17 1.68 -14.51
CA GLN A 121 -10.89 2.38 -14.41
C GLN A 121 -10.83 3.69 -15.21
N THR A 122 -11.61 3.77 -16.30
CA THR A 122 -11.72 4.92 -17.21
C THR A 122 -12.94 5.82 -16.94
N LYS A 123 -13.81 5.45 -15.99
CA LYS A 123 -14.97 6.26 -15.63
C LYS A 123 -14.53 7.53 -14.89
N ASP A 124 -15.40 8.53 -14.89
CA ASP A 124 -15.18 9.78 -14.17
C ASP A 124 -14.93 9.53 -12.67
N ARG A 125 -13.74 9.92 -12.21
CA ARG A 125 -13.28 9.74 -10.83
C ARG A 125 -13.79 10.80 -9.87
N ASN A 126 -14.23 11.95 -10.38
CA ASN A 126 -14.77 13.04 -9.56
C ASN A 126 -16.27 12.90 -9.30
N ARG A 127 -16.97 12.02 -10.03
CA ARG A 127 -18.40 11.77 -9.86
C ARG A 127 -18.65 10.58 -8.92
N SER A 128 -19.60 10.75 -8.00
CA SER A 128 -20.09 9.66 -7.14
C SER A 128 -20.82 8.58 -7.96
N GLY A 129 -20.85 7.35 -7.44
CA GLY A 129 -21.56 6.23 -8.05
C GLY A 129 -20.94 5.67 -9.33
N THR A 130 -19.75 6.14 -9.73
CA THR A 130 -19.04 5.59 -10.90
C THR A 130 -18.26 4.33 -10.59
N GLU A 131 -17.98 4.08 -9.30
CA GLU A 131 -17.08 3.03 -8.81
C GLU A 131 -15.66 3.15 -9.36
N ALA A 132 -15.34 4.26 -10.04
CA ALA A 132 -14.01 4.53 -10.53
C ALA A 132 -13.02 4.67 -9.35
N PRO A 133 -11.71 4.45 -9.60
CA PRO A 133 -10.67 4.73 -8.63
C PRO A 133 -10.78 6.13 -8.05
N LEU A 134 -10.16 6.34 -6.89
CA LEU A 134 -10.06 7.64 -6.24
C LEU A 134 -9.51 8.70 -7.21
N PRO A 135 -10.06 9.93 -7.22
CA PRO A 135 -9.47 11.01 -7.99
C PRO A 135 -8.08 11.39 -7.46
N ASN A 136 -7.21 11.87 -8.34
CA ASN A 136 -5.91 12.37 -7.94
C ASN A 136 -6.07 13.59 -7.02
N GLY A 137 -5.13 13.75 -6.09
CA GLY A 137 -5.07 14.92 -5.21
C GLY A 137 -4.57 14.60 -3.82
N GLU A 138 -4.62 15.61 -2.96
CA GLU A 138 -4.28 15.50 -1.55
C GLU A 138 -5.51 15.14 -0.71
N TYR A 139 -5.33 14.19 0.21
CA TYR A 139 -6.35 13.72 1.13
C TYR A 139 -5.84 13.82 2.57
N ARG A 140 -6.74 14.25 3.46
CA ARG A 140 -6.54 14.11 4.90
C ARG A 140 -6.93 12.69 5.33
N VAL A 141 -6.02 12.04 6.05
CA VAL A 141 -6.22 10.72 6.63
C VAL A 141 -6.77 10.86 8.05
N ALA A 142 -7.82 10.11 8.39
CA ALA A 142 -8.37 10.10 9.73
C ALA A 142 -7.37 9.52 10.76
N LYS A 143 -7.49 9.96 12.03
CA LYS A 143 -6.63 9.47 13.13
C LYS A 143 -7.07 8.10 13.68
N SER A 144 -8.31 7.70 13.40
CA SER A 144 -8.94 6.48 13.90
C SER A 144 -9.85 5.88 12.84
N THR A 145 -10.12 4.59 12.98
CA THR A 145 -11.10 3.90 12.14
C THR A 145 -12.53 4.17 12.60
N THR A 146 -13.46 4.07 11.67
CA THR A 146 -14.89 3.91 11.93
C THR A 146 -15.32 2.52 11.45
N ARG A 147 -16.53 2.08 11.83
CA ARG A 147 -17.15 0.93 11.19
C ARG A 147 -17.53 1.32 9.75
N GLY A 148 -17.34 0.42 8.79
CA GLY A 148 -17.77 0.64 7.41
C GLY A 148 -19.29 0.71 7.31
N THR A 149 -19.80 1.58 6.45
CA THR A 149 -21.25 1.75 6.21
C THR A 149 -21.78 0.88 5.07
N ILE A 150 -20.89 0.21 4.32
CA ILE A 150 -21.20 -0.71 3.23
C ILE A 150 -20.54 -2.07 3.48
N ALA A 151 -21.12 -3.14 2.92
CA ALA A 151 -20.62 -4.51 3.12
C ALA A 151 -19.14 -4.67 2.71
N GLU A 152 -18.74 -3.97 1.65
CA GLU A 152 -17.37 -3.92 1.11
C GLU A 152 -16.34 -3.35 2.11
N ALA A 153 -16.73 -2.37 2.93
CA ALA A 153 -15.85 -1.68 3.87
C ALA A 153 -15.63 -2.44 5.19
N GLY A 154 -16.47 -3.43 5.49
CA GLY A 154 -16.33 -4.29 6.67
C GLY A 154 -16.40 -3.57 8.02
N ASP A 155 -15.75 -4.15 9.03
CA ASP A 155 -15.76 -3.71 10.42
C ASP A 155 -14.79 -2.55 10.73
N ARG A 156 -13.77 -2.36 9.89
CA ARG A 156 -12.72 -1.35 10.10
C ARG A 156 -12.47 -0.59 8.80
N PHE A 157 -12.80 0.69 8.83
CA PHE A 157 -12.65 1.62 7.72
C PHE A 157 -11.83 2.81 8.19
N LEU A 158 -10.81 3.21 7.42
CA LEU A 158 -10.00 4.40 7.67
C LEU A 158 -10.45 5.52 6.74
N PRO A 159 -11.24 6.51 7.21
CA PRO A 159 -11.76 7.56 6.35
C PRO A 159 -10.65 8.43 5.72
N LEU A 160 -10.89 8.82 4.48
CA LEU A 160 -10.11 9.79 3.72
C LEU A 160 -11.00 10.97 3.34
N THR A 161 -10.53 12.19 3.58
CA THR A 161 -11.24 13.41 3.21
C THR A 161 -10.45 14.14 2.12
N PRO A 162 -11.01 14.34 0.90
CA PRO A 162 -10.38 15.16 -0.12
C PRO A 162 -10.10 16.58 0.39
N LYS A 163 -8.94 17.14 0.06
CA LYS A 163 -8.60 18.55 0.30
C LYS A 163 -8.82 19.44 -0.94
N PHE A 164 -9.64 18.95 -1.86
CA PHE A 164 -9.98 19.59 -3.13
C PHE A 164 -11.45 19.34 -3.43
N GLU A 165 -12.02 20.13 -4.34
CA GLU A 165 -13.41 19.98 -4.76
C GLU A 165 -13.60 18.70 -5.58
N THR A 166 -14.54 17.87 -5.14
CA THR A 166 -14.92 16.65 -5.86
C THR A 166 -16.32 16.25 -5.45
N GLY A 167 -17.05 15.59 -6.35
CA GLY A 167 -18.36 15.02 -6.05
C GLY A 167 -18.29 13.72 -5.27
N ARG A 168 -17.09 13.23 -4.90
CA ARG A 168 -16.87 11.98 -4.18
C ARG A 168 -17.02 12.14 -2.67
N THR A 169 -17.70 11.18 -2.06
CA THR A 169 -17.85 11.07 -0.60
C THR A 169 -17.54 9.64 -0.14
N ALA A 170 -17.51 9.42 1.18
CA ALA A 170 -17.31 8.10 1.80
C ALA A 170 -16.07 7.34 1.32
N LEU A 171 -15.00 8.06 0.99
CA LEU A 171 -13.72 7.48 0.58
C LEU A 171 -12.91 7.02 1.80
N GLY A 172 -12.15 5.95 1.65
CA GLY A 172 -11.33 5.43 2.73
C GLY A 172 -10.42 4.27 2.34
N ILE A 173 -9.78 3.71 3.35
CA ILE A 173 -8.94 2.51 3.24
C ILE A 173 -9.56 1.40 4.10
N HIS A 174 -9.73 0.22 3.52
CA HIS A 174 -10.21 -0.97 4.22
C HIS A 174 -9.59 -2.22 3.60
N TYR A 175 -9.87 -3.38 4.19
CA TYR A 175 -9.58 -4.64 3.51
C TYR A 175 -10.73 -4.94 2.55
N ASP A 176 -10.42 -5.49 1.37
CA ASP A 176 -11.41 -5.90 0.39
C ASP A 176 -11.76 -7.39 0.63
N PRO A 177 -12.99 -7.75 1.08
CA PRO A 177 -13.39 -9.14 1.27
C PRO A 177 -13.48 -9.93 -0.04
N SER A 178 -13.54 -9.25 -1.19
CA SER A 178 -13.61 -9.82 -2.53
C SER A 178 -12.25 -9.90 -3.23
N TYR A 179 -11.16 -9.46 -2.59
CA TYR A 179 -9.83 -9.43 -3.19
C TYR A 179 -9.45 -10.76 -3.85
N GLU A 180 -9.19 -10.75 -5.15
CA GLU A 180 -8.84 -11.90 -6.00
C GLU A 180 -9.90 -13.02 -6.06
N LYS A 181 -11.12 -12.78 -5.58
CA LYS A 181 -12.23 -13.75 -5.65
C LYS A 181 -12.98 -13.62 -6.96
N ASN A 182 -13.24 -14.75 -7.60
CA ASN A 182 -14.08 -14.82 -8.80
C ASN A 182 -15.58 -14.82 -8.42
N ASN A 183 -16.05 -13.73 -7.83
CA ASN A 183 -17.45 -13.53 -7.43
C ASN A 183 -18.09 -12.29 -8.07
N GLY A 184 -17.40 -11.62 -8.99
CA GLY A 184 -17.85 -10.40 -9.66
C GLY A 184 -17.67 -9.11 -8.85
N GLU A 185 -17.21 -9.20 -7.60
CA GLU A 185 -17.10 -8.04 -6.69
C GLU A 185 -15.66 -7.61 -6.41
N ASP A 186 -14.65 -8.28 -6.99
CA ASP A 186 -13.25 -7.94 -6.79
C ASP A 186 -12.90 -6.51 -7.23
N GLY A 187 -12.15 -5.82 -6.38
CA GLY A 187 -11.96 -4.38 -6.47
C GLY A 187 -12.88 -3.64 -5.50
N THR A 188 -12.78 -2.32 -5.49
CA THR A 188 -13.61 -1.48 -4.61
C THR A 188 -14.56 -0.61 -5.40
N SER A 189 -15.53 -0.01 -4.72
CA SER A 189 -16.33 1.08 -5.28
C SER A 189 -15.57 2.43 -5.32
N GLY A 190 -14.23 2.35 -5.43
CA GLY A 190 -13.30 3.47 -5.46
C GLY A 190 -12.73 3.86 -4.09
N CYS A 191 -12.73 2.97 -3.10
CA CYS A 191 -11.88 3.07 -1.92
C CYS A 191 -10.47 2.50 -2.20
N ILE A 192 -9.57 2.54 -1.23
CA ILE A 192 -8.32 1.76 -1.27
C ILE A 192 -8.58 0.41 -0.59
N GLY A 193 -8.59 -0.67 -1.38
CA GLY A 193 -8.76 -2.03 -0.91
C GLY A 193 -7.43 -2.73 -0.66
N LEU A 194 -7.17 -3.14 0.57
CA LEU A 194 -6.05 -4.00 0.95
C LEU A 194 -6.42 -5.48 0.81
N LYS A 195 -5.42 -6.34 0.58
CA LYS A 195 -5.65 -7.77 0.29
C LYS A 195 -6.33 -8.52 1.43
N ASN A 196 -6.03 -8.14 2.67
CA ASN A 196 -6.49 -8.88 3.84
C ASN A 196 -6.51 -8.04 5.13
N ARG A 197 -7.14 -8.60 6.16
CA ARG A 197 -7.27 -7.99 7.50
C ARG A 197 -5.92 -7.74 8.19
N LYS A 198 -4.89 -8.54 7.90
CA LYS A 198 -3.55 -8.39 8.47
C LYS A 198 -2.88 -7.13 7.93
N GLU A 199 -2.95 -6.90 6.62
CA GLU A 199 -2.47 -5.67 5.99
C GLU A 199 -3.19 -4.43 6.51
N LEU A 200 -4.52 -4.47 6.63
CA LEU A 200 -5.26 -3.36 7.23
C LEU A 200 -4.81 -3.09 8.67
N SER A 201 -4.62 -4.13 9.47
CA SER A 201 -4.14 -3.97 10.85
C SER A 201 -2.73 -3.39 10.90
N GLN A 202 -1.86 -3.79 9.97
CA GLN A 202 -0.50 -3.27 9.85
C GLN A 202 -0.48 -1.79 9.43
N LEU A 203 -1.28 -1.43 8.41
CA LEU A 203 -1.44 -0.04 8.00
C LEU A 203 -1.92 0.83 9.15
N LEU A 204 -2.94 0.40 9.88
CA LEU A 204 -3.50 1.15 11.01
C LEU A 204 -2.51 1.32 12.16
N LYS A 205 -1.66 0.31 12.41
CA LYS A 205 -0.53 0.42 13.33
C LYS A 205 0.43 1.52 12.87
N TYR A 206 0.82 1.55 11.60
CA TYR A 206 1.73 2.56 11.06
C TYR A 206 1.12 3.97 11.04
N VAL A 207 -0.15 4.13 10.66
CA VAL A 207 -0.87 5.40 10.73
C VAL A 207 -0.83 5.98 12.15
N LYS A 208 -1.09 5.14 13.16
CA LYS A 208 -1.06 5.57 14.57
C LYS A 208 0.36 5.86 15.06
N MET A 209 1.33 5.01 14.71
CA MET A 209 2.73 5.07 15.15
C MET A 209 3.44 6.29 14.57
N TYR A 210 3.36 6.48 13.26
CA TYR A 210 4.07 7.54 12.54
C TYR A 210 3.23 8.79 12.30
N LYS A 211 1.96 8.82 12.75
CA LYS A 211 1.05 9.95 12.55
C LYS A 211 0.86 10.31 11.07
N LEU A 212 0.71 9.29 10.22
CA LEU A 212 0.44 9.46 8.78
C LEU A 212 -0.93 10.11 8.60
N ASN A 213 -0.96 11.42 8.42
CA ASN A 213 -2.18 12.22 8.36
C ASN A 213 -2.52 12.74 6.95
N THR A 214 -1.63 12.49 5.99
CA THR A 214 -1.71 13.00 4.62
C THR A 214 -1.50 11.85 3.65
N LEU A 215 -2.34 11.79 2.61
CA LEU A 215 -2.23 10.87 1.49
C LEU A 215 -2.23 11.66 0.18
N TYR A 216 -1.27 11.39 -0.68
CA TYR A 216 -1.25 11.88 -2.05
C TYR A 216 -1.67 10.76 -3.00
N VAL A 217 -2.68 11.02 -3.83
CA VAL A 217 -3.15 10.09 -4.86
C VAL A 217 -2.66 10.57 -6.22
N GLU A 218 -1.87 9.73 -6.87
CA GLU A 218 -1.16 10.00 -8.13
C GLU A 218 -1.41 8.86 -9.13
N ILE A 219 -2.68 8.47 -9.30
CA ILE A 219 -3.09 7.32 -10.12
C ILE A 219 -3.08 7.63 -11.62
N GLN A 220 -3.39 8.86 -12.00
CA GLN A 220 -3.24 9.34 -13.38
C GLN A 220 -2.03 10.26 -13.45
N SER A 221 -0.97 9.87 -14.16
CA SER A 221 0.01 10.84 -14.63
C SER A 221 -0.73 11.82 -15.54
N ARG A 222 -0.59 13.14 -15.31
CA ARG A 222 -1.06 14.15 -16.27
C ARG A 222 -0.20 14.02 -17.53
N SER A 223 -0.61 13.15 -18.44
CA SER A 223 -0.15 13.09 -19.82
C SER A 223 -1.42 13.10 -20.67
N GLY A 224 -1.92 14.29 -20.98
CA GLY A 224 -3.14 14.48 -21.76
C GLY A 224 -3.98 15.67 -21.30
N GLU A 225 -3.39 16.86 -21.30
CA GLU A 225 -4.09 18.09 -21.71
C GLU A 225 -3.43 18.56 -23.00
#